data_AF-K1N9K8-F1
#
_entry.id   AF-K1N9K8-F1
#
_cell.length_a   1.000
_cell.length_b   1.000
_cell.length_c   1.000
_cell.angle_alpha   90.00
_cell.angle_beta   90.00
_cell.angle_gamma   90.00
#
_symmetry.space_group_name_H-M   'P 1'
#
loop_
_entity.id
_entity.type
_entity.pdbx_description
1 polymer ?
#
loop_
_entity_poly.entity_id
_entity_poly.type
_entity_poly.pdbx_seq_one_letter_code
_entity_poly.pdbx_strand_id
1 'polypeptide(L)' 'MKDENGRDIKLGLEEARHIMATDYCVRSDLALCGEFFNEYGMLPQEYIKEYGNESN' A
#
# COMPACT_ATOMS: atom_id res chain seq x y z
N MET A 1 -10.41 -11.15 -1.24
CA MET A 1 -11.03 -10.21 -0.29
C MET A 1 -10.86 -8.82 -0.88
N LYS A 2 -11.84 -7.92 -0.74
CA LYS A 2 -11.77 -6.59 -1.34
C LYS A 2 -11.76 -5.51 -0.26
N ASP A 3 -10.98 -4.45 -0.47
CA ASP A 3 -10.94 -3.30 0.44
C ASP A 3 -12.16 -2.40 0.25
N GLU A 4 -12.20 -1.31 1.02
CA GLU A 4 -13.26 -0.29 0.96
C GLU A 4 -13.41 0.39 -0.41
N ASN A 5 -12.37 0.32 -1.26
CA ASN A 5 -12.36 0.83 -2.62
C ASN A 5 -12.66 -0.26 -3.67
N GLY A 6 -13.02 -1.47 -3.23
CA GLY A 6 -13.36 -2.60 -4.09
C GLY A 6 -12.15 -3.28 -4.74
N ARG A 7 -10.93 -2.98 -4.29
CA ARG A 7 -9.67 -3.52 -4.82
C ARG A 7 -9.27 -4.79 -4.09
N ASP A 8 -8.51 -5.65 -4.76
CA ASP A 8 -8.02 -6.87 -4.14
C ASP A 8 -6.99 -6.56 -3.05
N ILE A 9 -7.32 -6.91 -1.80
CA ILE A 9 -6.49 -6.63 -0.62
C ILE A 9 -5.10 -7.27 -0.73
N LYS A 10 -5.01 -8.46 -1.35
CA LYS A 10 -3.73 -9.16 -1.48
C LYS A 10 -2.79 -8.40 -2.40
N LEU A 11 -3.32 -7.88 -3.52
CA LEU A 11 -2.56 -7.03 -4.45
C LEU A 11 -2.14 -5.72 -3.77
N GLY A 12 -3.08 -5.05 -3.07
CA GLY A 12 -2.77 -3.81 -2.33
C GLY A 12 -1.68 -4.00 -1.28
N LEU A 13 -1.68 -5.14 -0.56
CA LEU A 13 -0.65 -5.45 0.42
C LEU A 13 0.70 -5.81 -0.20
N GLU A 14 0.73 -6.46 -1.35
CA GLU A 14 1.97 -6.74 -2.09
C GLU A 14 2.63 -5.43 -2.53
N GLU A 15 1.85 -4.53 -3.12
CA GLU A 15 2.32 -3.22 -3.57
C GLU A 15 2.76 -2.34 -2.41
N ALA A 16 1.96 -2.25 -1.33
CA ALA A 16 2.33 -1.50 -0.14
C ALA A 16 3.66 -1.99 0.45
N ARG A 17 3.88 -3.31 0.53
CA ARG A 17 5.14 -3.87 1.01
C ARG A 17 6.31 -3.58 0.08
N HIS A 18 6.08 -3.58 -1.24
CA HIS A 18 7.11 -3.23 -2.21
C HIS A 18 7.54 -1.76 -2.06
N ILE A 19 6.57 -0.84 -1.93
CA ILE A 19 6.84 0.58 -1.69
C ILE A 19 7.60 0.78 -0.38
N MET A 20 7.22 0.06 0.69
CA MET A 20 7.89 0.16 1.99
C MET A 20 9.29 -0.46 2.03
N ALA A 21 9.59 -1.42 1.15
CA ALA A 21 10.92 -2.00 0.97
C ALA A 21 11.82 -1.16 0.04
N THR A 22 11.26 -0.20 -0.68
CA THR A 22 11.99 0.68 -1.60
C THR A 22 12.75 1.75 -0.81
N ASP A 23 13.94 2.11 -1.30
CA ASP A 23 14.76 3.17 -0.70
C ASP A 23 13.98 4.48 -0.56
N TYR A 24 14.20 5.19 0.55
CA TYR A 24 13.41 6.38 0.88
C TYR A 24 13.58 7.50 -0.15
N CYS A 25 14.77 7.66 -0.75
CA CYS A 25 15.02 8.66 -1.79
C CYS A 25 14.15 8.34 -3.01
N VAL A 26 14.15 7.08 -3.45
CA VAL A 26 13.36 6.64 -4.60
C VAL A 26 11.86 6.80 -4.33
N ARG A 27 11.41 6.39 -3.15
CA ARG A 27 10.00 6.52 -2.73
C ARG A 27 9.53 7.98 -2.68
N SER A 28 10.43 8.90 -2.29
CA SER A 28 10.17 10.34 -2.26
C SER A 28 10.18 10.95 -3.67
N ASP A 29 11.22 10.66 -4.46
CA ASP A 29 11.42 11.21 -5.81
C ASP A 29 10.30 10.80 -6.76
N LEU A 30 9.79 9.58 -6.62
CA LEU A 30 8.69 9.03 -7.41
C LEU A 30 7.31 9.25 -6.77
N ALA A 31 7.23 9.89 -5.60
CA ALA A 31 5.99 10.13 -4.88
C ALA A 31 5.11 8.87 -4.64
N LEU A 32 5.72 7.68 -4.53
CA LEU A 32 5.02 6.39 -4.51
C LEU A 32 3.98 6.27 -3.39
N CYS A 33 4.26 6.84 -2.20
CA CYS A 33 3.28 6.86 -1.10
C CYS A 33 2.04 7.69 -1.44
N GLY A 34 2.20 8.76 -2.22
CA GLY A 34 1.10 9.64 -2.63
C GLY A 34 0.26 8.99 -3.73
N GLU A 35 0.89 8.33 -4.69
CA GLU A 35 0.18 7.54 -5.71
C GLU A 35 -0.64 6.43 -5.07
N PHE A 36 -0.02 5.67 -4.16
CA PHE A 36 -0.72 4.63 -3.41
C PHE A 36 -1.89 5.19 -2.58
N PHE A 37 -1.70 6.33 -1.91
CA PHE A 37 -2.79 6.97 -1.16
C PHE A 37 -3.96 7.38 -2.06
N ASN A 38 -3.69 7.95 -3.23
CA ASN A 38 -4.75 8.32 -4.19
C ASN A 38 -5.53 7.10 -4.68
N GLU A 39 -4.87 5.95 -4.74
CA GLU A 39 -5.42 4.72 -5.29
C GLU A 39 -6.19 3.87 -4.26
N TYR A 40 -5.68 3.83 -3.02
CA TYR A 40 -6.16 2.96 -1.94
C TYR A 40 -6.76 3.73 -0.75
N GLY A 41 -6.71 5.07 -0.76
CA GLY A 41 -7.31 5.93 0.26
C GLY A 41 -6.53 6.05 1.58
N MET A 42 -5.38 5.38 1.70
CA MET A 42 -4.54 5.37 2.91
C MET A 42 -3.07 5.15 2.56
N LEU A 43 -2.15 5.50 3.47
CA LEU A 43 -0.72 5.32 3.21
C LEU A 43 -0.34 3.83 3.23
N PRO A 44 0.71 3.41 2.49
CA PRO A 44 1.14 2.00 2.43
C PRO A 44 1.31 1.33 3.81
N GLN A 45 1.90 2.05 4.77
CA GLN A 45 2.10 1.58 6.14
C GLN A 45 0.80 1.40 6.93
N GLU A 46 -0.21 2.24 6.67
CA GLU A 46 -1.53 2.14 7.29
C GLU A 46 -2.30 0.96 6.69
N TYR A 47 -2.21 0.79 5.37
CA TYR A 47 -2.79 -0.35 4.64
C TYR A 47 -2.25 -1.69 5.13
N ILE A 48 -0.93 -1.78 5.34
CA ILE A 48 -0.29 -2.98 5.91
C ILE A 48 -0.76 -3.22 7.35
N LYS A 49 -0.94 -2.18 8.15
CA LYS A 49 -1.40 -2.34 9.53
C LYS A 49 -2.84 -2.82 9.61
N GLU A 50 -3.71 -2.28 8.76
CA GLU A 50 -5.14 -2.59 8.73
C GLU A 50 -5.39 -4.00 8.18
N TYR A 51 -4.81 -4.31 7.00
CA TYR A 51 -5.13 -5.53 6.26
C TYR A 51 -4.04 -6.60 6.34
N GLY A 52 -2.86 -6.31 6.89
CA GLY A 52 -1.71 -7.21 6.87
C GLY A 52 -1.95 -8.55 7.58
N ASN A 53 -2.89 -8.59 8.52
CA ASN A 53 -3.31 -9.80 9.21
C ASN A 53 -4.35 -10.62 8.44
N GLU A 54 -5.05 -10.03 7.46
CA GLU A 54 -6.07 -10.72 6.65
C GLU A 54 -5.48 -11.56 5.51
N SER A 55 -4.18 -11.41 5.21
CA SER A 55 -3.47 -12.20 4.19
C SER A 55 -2.77 -13.45 4.74
N ASN A 56 -2.95 -13.79 6.01
CA ASN A 56 -2.31 -14.94 6.67
C ASN A 56 -3.29 -16.08 6.93
#